data_AF-A0A935IAW8-F1
#
_entry.id   AF-A0A935IAW8-F1
#
_cell.length_a   1.000
_cell.length_b   1.000
_cell.length_c   1.000
_cell.angle_alpha   90.00
_cell.angle_beta   90.00
_cell.angle_gamma   90.00
#
_symmetry.space_group_name_H-M   'P 1'
#
loop_
_entity.id
_entity.type
_entity.pdbx_description
1 polymer ?
#
loop_
_entity_poly.entity_id
_entity_poly.type
_entity_poly.pdbx_seq_one_letter_code
_entity_poly.pdbx_strand_id
1 'polypeptide(L)'
;MTGSLESRVLALLTEVAPDVDAALVLPDVDFREQFDFDSMDVYNFAVAIHRALGIDVPERDYRELSSLSRCVAYLERARIARTSSSST
;
A
#
# COMPACT_ATOMS: atom_id res chain seq x y z
N MET A 1 16.67 3.76 9.47
CA MET A 1 16.27 4.63 8.35
C MET A 1 14.75 4.80 8.42
N THR A 2 14.26 5.93 8.94
CA THR A 2 12.82 6.22 8.94
C THR A 2 12.45 6.70 7.54
N GLY A 3 12.26 5.76 6.61
CA GLY A 3 11.83 6.04 5.25
C GLY A 3 10.39 6.52 5.20
N SER A 4 10.08 7.36 4.21
CA SER A 4 8.73 7.86 3.92
C SER A 4 7.72 6.72 3.77
N LEU A 5 6.42 7.03 3.88
CA LEU A 5 5.36 6.03 3.73
C LEU A 5 5.47 5.28 2.40
N GLU A 6 5.84 6.00 1.34
CA GLU A 6 6.16 5.44 0.02
C GLU A 6 7.20 4.34 0.09
N SER A 7 8.36 4.57 0.74
CA SER A 7 9.42 3.57 0.85
C SER A 7 8.95 2.31 1.60
N ARG A 8 8.07 2.47 2.59
CA ARG A 8 7.47 1.33 3.30
C ARG A 8 6.48 0.58 2.43
N VAL A 9 5.67 1.30 1.65
CA VAL A 9 4.76 0.70 0.70
C VAL A 9 5.53 -0.11 -0.35
N LEU A 10 6.58 0.48 -0.93
CA LEU A 10 7.45 -0.20 -1.89
C LEU A 10 8.08 -1.46 -1.31
N ALA A 11 8.56 -1.42 -0.06
CA ALA A 11 9.11 -2.60 0.61
C ALA A 11 8.06 -3.72 0.76
N LEU A 12 6.82 -3.38 1.13
CA LEU A 12 5.73 -4.35 1.21
C LEU A 12 5.34 -4.90 -0.16
N LEU A 13 5.38 -4.05 -1.20
CA LEU A 13 5.10 -4.44 -2.58
C LEU A 13 6.11 -5.49 -3.06
N THR A 14 7.41 -5.27 -2.81
CA THR A 14 8.48 -6.23 -3.13
C THR A 14 8.43 -7.50 -2.30
N GLU A 15 7.82 -7.46 -1.11
CA GLU A 15 7.64 -8.64 -0.25
C GLU A 15 6.58 -9.59 -0.80
N VAL A 16 5.47 -9.04 -1.31
CA VAL A 16 4.37 -9.83 -1.89
C VAL A 16 4.65 -10.22 -3.33
N ALA A 17 5.23 -9.31 -4.10
CA ALA A 17 5.55 -9.49 -5.50
C ALA A 17 7.05 -9.19 -5.70
N PRO A 18 7.93 -10.19 -5.52
CA PRO A 18 9.38 -10.01 -5.67
C PRO A 18 9.82 -9.66 -7.10
N ASP A 19 8.92 -9.82 -8.08
CA ASP A 19 9.12 -9.42 -9.47
C ASP A 19 8.99 -7.90 -9.67
N VAL A 20 8.31 -7.21 -8.73
CA VAL A 20 8.12 -5.76 -8.81
C VAL A 20 9.41 -5.05 -8.41
N ASP A 21 9.90 -4.19 -9.30
CA ASP A 21 11.10 -3.39 -9.03
C ASP A 21 10.73 -2.03 -8.44
N ALA A 22 10.93 -1.87 -7.12
CA ALA A 22 10.59 -0.65 -6.39
C ALA A 22 11.25 0.63 -6.95
N ALA A 23 12.38 0.52 -7.66
CA ALA A 23 13.04 1.67 -8.27
C ALA A 23 12.36 2.13 -9.57
N LEU A 24 11.58 1.25 -10.21
CA LEU A 24 10.86 1.50 -11.46
C LEU A 24 9.37 1.79 -11.26
N VAL A 25 8.84 1.59 -10.05
CA VAL A 25 7.44 1.87 -9.71
C VAL A 25 7.14 3.36 -9.91
N LEU A 26 6.23 3.67 -10.83
CA LEU A 26 5.69 5.00 -11.04
C LEU A 26 4.48 5.24 -10.13
N PRO A 27 4.43 6.37 -9.41
CA PRO A 27 3.39 6.58 -8.41
C PRO A 27 2.02 6.96 -8.97
N ASP A 28 2.02 7.54 -10.16
CA ASP A 28 0.81 8.03 -10.84
C ASP A 28 0.22 7.00 -11.82
N VAL A 29 0.88 5.86 -11.99
CA VAL A 29 0.49 4.81 -12.93
C VAL A 29 -0.04 3.60 -12.14
N ASP A 30 -1.03 2.92 -12.71
CA ASP A 30 -1.62 1.73 -12.11
C ASP A 30 -0.61 0.56 -12.08
N PHE A 31 -0.54 -0.17 -10.97
CA PHE A 31 0.36 -1.30 -10.81
C PHE A 31 0.08 -2.40 -11.81
N ARG A 32 -1.18 -2.61 -12.20
CA ARG A 32 -1.59 -3.56 -13.25
C ARG A 32 -1.09 -3.21 -14.64
N GLU A 33 -0.83 -1.93 -14.90
CA GLU A 33 -0.30 -1.47 -16.20
C GLU A 33 1.23 -1.56 -16.25
N GLN A 34 1.88 -1.46 -15.09
CA GLN A 34 3.34 -1.49 -14.97
C GLN A 34 3.89 -2.89 -14.67
N PHE A 35 3.13 -3.68 -13.92
CA PHE A 35 3.45 -4.98 -13.39
C PHE A 35 2.26 -5.91 -13.57
N ASP A 36 2.48 -7.21 -13.49
CA ASP A 36 1.41 -8.21 -13.56
C ASP A 36 0.70 -8.31 -12.18
N PHE A 37 0.22 -7.17 -11.65
CA PHE A 37 -0.31 -7.08 -10.29
C PHE A 37 -1.76 -7.55 -10.22
N ASP A 38 -1.93 -8.84 -10.03
CA ASP A 38 -3.23 -9.50 -10.08
C ASP A 38 -4.03 -9.32 -8.78
N SER A 39 -5.27 -9.83 -8.79
CA SER A 39 -6.16 -9.75 -7.62
C SER A 39 -5.60 -10.50 -6.39
N MET A 40 -4.80 -11.55 -6.60
CA MET A 40 -4.08 -12.24 -5.52
C MET A 40 -2.98 -11.36 -4.92
N ASP A 41 -2.21 -10.65 -5.74
CA ASP A 41 -1.16 -9.75 -5.25
C ASP A 41 -1.76 -8.60 -4.45
N VAL A 42 -2.87 -8.01 -4.92
CA VAL A 42 -3.61 -6.99 -4.18
C VAL A 42 -4.06 -7.52 -2.81
N TYR A 43 -4.60 -8.74 -2.74
CA TYR A 43 -5.00 -9.36 -1.48
C TYR A 43 -3.82 -9.54 -0.52
N ASN A 44 -2.73 -10.15 -1.00
CA ASN A 44 -1.53 -10.36 -0.19
C ASN A 44 -0.93 -9.02 0.28
N PHE A 45 -0.96 -8.01 -0.57
CA PHE A 45 -0.50 -6.66 -0.28
C PHE A 45 -1.34 -5.98 0.80
N ALA A 46 -2.68 -6.09 0.72
CA ALA A 46 -3.59 -5.62 1.76
C ALA A 46 -3.29 -6.30 3.12
N VAL A 47 -3.04 -7.62 3.12
CA VAL A 47 -2.65 -8.36 4.32
C VAL A 47 -1.30 -7.88 4.87
N ALA A 48 -0.31 -7.64 4.01
CA ALA A 48 1.01 -7.13 4.40
C ALA A 48 0.91 -5.72 5.01
N ILE A 49 0.11 -4.83 4.41
CA ILE A 49 -0.23 -3.52 4.96
C ILE A 49 -0.85 -3.67 6.35
N HIS A 50 -1.86 -4.53 6.50
CA HIS A 50 -2.50 -4.76 7.78
C HIS A 50 -1.50 -5.24 8.84
N ARG A 51 -0.61 -6.17 8.50
CA ARG A 51 0.41 -6.66 9.43
C ARG A 51 1.46 -5.60 9.79
N ALA A 52 1.91 -4.81 8.83
CA ALA A 52 2.98 -3.83 9.02
C ALA A 52 2.51 -2.48 9.61
N LEU A 53 1.25 -2.10 9.37
CA LEU A 53 0.67 -0.79 9.74
C LEU A 53 -0.52 -0.91 10.69
N GLY A 54 -1.13 -2.08 10.82
CA GLY A 54 -2.38 -2.31 11.54
C GLY A 54 -3.59 -1.67 10.84
N ILE A 55 -3.52 -1.42 9.54
CA ILE A 55 -4.59 -0.78 8.76
C ILE A 55 -5.32 -1.88 8.00
N ASP A 56 -6.61 -2.03 8.28
CA ASP A 56 -7.48 -2.95 7.55
C ASP A 56 -7.89 -2.33 6.22
N VAL A 57 -7.63 -3.03 5.11
CA VAL A 57 -8.03 -2.59 3.77
C VAL A 57 -9.05 -3.59 3.23
N PRO A 58 -10.35 -3.27 3.24
CA PRO A 58 -11.37 -4.17 2.73
C PRO A 58 -11.34 -4.22 1.21
N GLU A 59 -11.86 -5.30 0.63
CA GLU A 59 -11.86 -5.55 -0.83
C GLU A 59 -12.48 -4.41 -1.66
N ARG A 60 -13.48 -3.71 -1.09
CA ARG A 60 -14.11 -2.53 -1.72
C ARG A 60 -13.12 -1.39 -2.01
N ASP A 61 -12.06 -1.29 -1.21
CA ASP A 61 -11.03 -0.26 -1.26
C ASP A 61 -9.77 -0.74 -1.99
N TYR A 62 -9.77 -1.94 -2.59
CA TYR A 62 -8.65 -2.43 -3.40
C TYR A 62 -8.32 -1.53 -4.60
N ARG A 63 -9.30 -0.75 -5.06
CA ARG A 63 -9.07 0.28 -6.09
C ARG A 63 -8.15 1.41 -5.60
N GLU A 64 -8.06 1.64 -4.30
CA GLU A 64 -7.10 2.59 -3.73
C GLU A 64 -5.69 2.00 -3.67
N LEU A 65 -5.56 0.66 -3.71
CA LEU A 65 -4.27 -0.03 -3.83
C LEU A 65 -3.80 -0.17 -5.28
N SER A 66 -4.47 0.47 -6.24
CA SER A 66 -4.17 0.32 -7.66
C SER A 66 -2.91 1.07 -8.08
N SER A 67 -2.47 2.08 -7.33
CA SER A 67 -1.27 2.88 -7.62
C SER A 67 -0.60 3.31 -6.32
N LEU A 68 0.70 3.66 -6.36
CA LEU A 68 1.44 4.07 -5.15
C LEU A 68 0.86 5.34 -4.53
N SER A 69 0.58 6.37 -5.34
CA SER A 69 0.03 7.64 -4.86
C SER A 69 -1.30 7.44 -4.13
N ARG A 70 -2.21 6.63 -4.69
CA ARG A 70 -3.50 6.33 -4.07
C ARG A 70 -3.32 5.54 -2.78
N CYS A 71 -2.47 4.50 -2.81
CA CYS A 71 -2.21 3.67 -1.64
C CYS A 71 -1.63 4.53 -0.50
N VAL A 72 -0.64 5.36 -0.79
CA VAL A 72 -0.02 6.26 0.18
C VAL A 72 -1.06 7.24 0.74
N ALA A 73 -1.84 7.90 -0.11
CA ALA A 73 -2.88 8.82 0.32
C ALA A 73 -3.95 8.14 1.20
N TYR A 74 -4.35 6.92 0.86
CA TYR A 74 -5.27 6.12 1.67
C TYR A 74 -4.68 5.80 3.05
N LEU A 75 -3.44 5.33 3.09
CA LEU A 75 -2.75 4.98 4.33
C LEU A 75 -2.51 6.20 5.22
N GLU A 76 -2.21 7.37 4.64
CA GLU A 76 -2.09 8.62 5.40
C GLU A 76 -3.42 9.00 6.05
N ARG A 77 -4.53 8.96 5.29
CA ARG A 77 -5.87 9.23 5.84
C ARG A 77 -6.24 8.27 6.96
N ALA A 78 -5.98 6.97 6.78
CA ALA A 78 -6.24 5.95 7.79
C ALA A 78 -5.40 6.16 9.07
N ARG A 79 -4.15 6.59 8.93
CA ARG A 79 -3.28 6.92 10.07
C ARG A 79 -3.83 8.10 10.87
N ILE A 80 -4.23 9.17 10.19
CA ILE A 80 -4.79 10.38 10.83
C ILE A 80 -6.07 10.04 11.59
N ALA A 81 -6.98 9.28 10.97
CA ALA A 81 -8.23 8.87 11.60
C ALA A 81 -7.99 8.07 12.90
N ARG A 82 -6.94 7.26 12.95
CA ARG A 82 -6.60 6.44 14.11
C ARG A 82 -5.86 7.21 15.21
N THR A 83 -5.06 8.22 14.85
CA THR A 83 -4.38 9.07 15.84
C THR A 83 -5.33 9.97 16.64
N SER A 84 -6.51 10.27 16.11
CA SER A 84 -7.54 11.08 16.80
C SER A 84 -8.28 10.35 17.92
N SER A 85 -8.10 9.02 18.07
CA SER A 85 -8.82 8.22 19.07
C SER A 85 -8.02 7.93 20.35
N SER A 86 -6.83 8.52 20.53
CA SER A 86 -5.99 8.35 21.74
C SER A 86 -5.98 9.61 22.64
N SER A 87 -7.13 10.27 22.77
CA SER A 87 -7.37 11.29 23.80
C SER A 87 -8.82 11.26 24.24
N THR A 88 -9.18 10.34 25.13
CA THR A 88 -10.11 10.55 26.27
C THR A 88 -9.92 9.39 27.25
#